data_AF-A0A397UTC2-F1
#
_entry.id   AF-A0A397UTC2-F1
#
_cell.length_a   1.000
_cell.length_b   1.000
_cell.length_c   1.000
_cell.angle_alpha   90.00
_cell.angle_beta   90.00
_cell.angle_gamma   90.00
#
_symmetry.space_group_name_H-M   'P 1'
#
loop_
_entity.id
_entity.type
_entity.pdbx_description
1 polymer ?
#
loop_
_entity_poly.entity_id
_entity_poly.type
_entity_poly.pdbx_seq_one_letter_code
_entity_poly.pdbx_strand_id
1 'polypeptide(L)' 'MSILDITTMTWSTLIQSQSPLTHILYTATLLPNGLIVYIGGESGSSLNLNFTDIAQIQIFDTKSYTWSTKV' A
#
# COMPACT_ATOMS: atom_id res chain seq x y z
N MET A 1 -9.44 1.86 0.50
CA MET A 1 -8.38 2.46 1.34
C MET A 1 -8.93 3.69 2.04
N SER A 2 -8.65 3.89 3.32
CA SER A 2 -9.08 5.09 4.05
C SER A 2 -8.06 6.21 3.86
N ILE A 3 -8.52 7.42 3.54
CA ILE A 3 -7.69 8.62 3.38
C ILE A 3 -8.17 9.67 4.38
N LEU A 4 -7.24 10.23 5.15
CA LEU A 4 -7.49 11.37 6.02
C LEU A 4 -7.06 12.65 5.30
N ASP A 5 -8.01 13.55 5.05
CA ASP A 5 -7.68 14.93 4.69
C ASP A 5 -7.29 15.68 5.98
N ILE A 6 -6.02 16.07 6.07
CA ILE A 6 -5.48 16.75 7.26
C ILE A 6 -5.86 18.23 7.35
N THR A 7 -6.38 18.82 6.27
CA THR A 7 -6.84 20.22 6.26
C THR A 7 -8.20 20.33 6.91
N THR A 8 -9.09 19.38 6.59
CA THR A 8 -10.46 19.33 7.10
C THR A 8 -10.66 18.35 8.25
N MET A 9 -9.65 17.50 8.53
CA MET A 9 -9.70 16.41 9.52
C MET A 9 -10.84 15.42 9.24
N THR A 10 -11.15 15.16 7.97
CA THR A 10 -12.22 14.24 7.56
C THR A 10 -11.68 12.98 6.90
N TRP A 11 -12.25 11.84 7.28
CA TRP A 11 -11.98 10.56 6.63
C TRP A 11 -12.83 10.39 5.36
N SER A 12 -12.22 9.81 4.34
CA SER A 12 -12.89 9.38 3.12
C SER A 12 -12.45 7.96 2.74
N THR A 13 -13.32 7.26 2.00
CA THR A 13 -13.02 5.94 1.47
C THR A 13 -12.72 6.04 -0.01
N LEU A 14 -11.49 5.70 -0.39
CA LEU A 14 -11.11 5.53 -1.78
C LEU A 14 -11.57 4.16 -2.27
N ILE A 15 -12.50 4.17 -3.23
CA ILE A 15 -12.98 2.99 -3.96
C ILE A 15 -11.89 2.60 -4.96
N GLN A 16 -11.42 1.35 -4.88
CA GLN A 16 -10.39 0.83 -5.77
C GLN A 16 -10.84 -0.51 -6.34
N SER A 17 -10.54 -0.76 -7.62
CA SER A 17 -10.83 -2.01 -8.31
C SER A 17 -9.93 -3.17 -7.86
N GLN A 18 -8.80 -2.85 -7.25
CA GLN A 18 -7.78 -3.77 -6.81
C GLN A 18 -7.38 -3.42 -5.37
N SER A 19 -7.52 -4.37 -4.46
CA SER A 19 -6.90 -4.29 -3.15
C SER A 19 -5.50 -4.89 -3.27
N PRO A 20 -4.42 -4.18 -2.87
CA PRO A 20 -3.17 -4.89 -2.63
C PRO A 20 -3.45 -5.97 -1.57
N LEU A 21 -2.69 -7.06 -1.65
CA LEU A 21 -2.74 -8.19 -0.73
C LEU A 21 -2.70 -7.67 0.72
N THR A 22 -3.28 -8.45 1.64
CA THR A 22 -3.24 -8.16 3.08
C THR A 22 -1.81 -8.32 3.59
N HIS A 23 -0.99 -7.29 3.41
CA HIS A 23 0.34 -7.21 3.98
C HIS A 23 0.29 -6.59 5.37
N ILE A 24 1.12 -7.08 6.26
CA ILE A 24 1.41 -6.49 7.57
C ILE A 24 2.92 -6.34 7.73
N LEU A 25 3.37 -5.57 8.72
CA LEU A 25 4.79 -5.44 9.07
C LEU A 25 5.71 -4.94 7.93
N TYR A 26 5.14 -4.31 6.90
CA TYR A 26 5.89 -3.65 5.83
C TYR A 26 6.32 -2.23 6.23
N THR A 27 7.25 -1.66 5.47
CA THR A 27 7.54 -0.22 5.51
C THR A 27 6.88 0.49 4.33
N ALA A 28 6.43 1.73 4.53
CA ALA A 28 5.86 2.56 3.48
C ALA A 28 6.59 3.91 3.45
N THR A 29 7.12 4.29 2.28
CA THR A 29 7.88 5.53 2.10
C THR A 29 7.26 6.37 0.98
N LEU A 30 6.88 7.61 1.29
CA LEU A 30 6.43 8.58 0.29
C LEU A 30 7.64 9.22 -0.39
N LEU A 31 7.69 9.14 -1.71
CA LEU A 31 8.71 9.77 -2.54
C LEU A 31 8.25 11.16 -3.03
N PRO A 32 9.18 12.08 -3.35
CA PRO A 32 8.85 13.43 -3.83
C PRO A 32 8.02 13.46 -5.13
N ASN A 33 8.02 12.39 -5.91
CA ASN A 33 7.24 12.28 -7.14
C ASN A 33 5.76 11.92 -6.91
N GLY A 34 5.37 11.64 -5.66
CA GLY A 34 4.01 11.26 -5.28
C GLY A 34 3.76 9.75 -5.28
N LEU A 35 4.80 8.92 -5.39
CA LEU A 35 4.67 7.47 -5.24
C LEU A 35 4.91 7.07 -3.78
N ILE A 36 4.09 6.17 -3.25
CA ILE A 36 4.34 5.48 -1.99
C ILE A 36 4.90 4.10 -2.31
N VAL A 37 6.11 3.83 -1.84
CA VAL A 37 6.80 2.54 -2.03
C VAL A 37 6.66 1.71 -0.78
N TYR A 38 6.16 0.48 -0.95
CA TYR A 38 5.95 -0.50 0.09
C TYR A 38 6.98 -1.62 -0.04
N ILE A 39 7.74 -1.88 1.03
CA ILE A 39 8.85 -2.84 1.01
C ILE A 39 8.69 -3.83 2.17
N GLY A 40 8.79 -5.12 1.83
CA GLY A 40 8.82 -6.24 2.77
C GLY A 40 7.48 -6.50 3.45
N GLY A 41 7.55 -6.98 4.69
CA GLY A 41 6.40 -7.39 5.48
C GLY A 41 5.98 -8.84 5.23
N GLU A 42 4.84 -9.21 5.78
CA GLU A 42 4.26 -10.55 5.71
C GLU A 42 2.92 -10.49 4.99
N SER A 43 2.63 -11.50 4.18
CA SER A 43 1.36 -11.67 3.47
C SER A 43 0.74 -13.01 3.81
N GLY A 44 -0.58 -13.10 3.73
CA GLY A 44 -1.32 -14.35 3.96
C GLY A 44 -2.43 -14.20 4.98
N SER A 45 -2.97 -15.33 5.43
CA SER A 45 -4.04 -15.38 6.44
C SER A 45 -3.45 -15.58 7.84
N SER A 46 -4.26 -15.35 8.88
CA SER A 46 -3.82 -15.47 10.29
C SER A 46 -3.23 -16.83 10.68
N LEU A 47 -3.47 -17.87 9.87
CA LEU A 47 -2.95 -19.22 10.09
C LEU A 47 -1.74 -19.57 9.19
N ASN A 48 -1.44 -18.76 8.18
CA ASN A 48 -0.36 -18.98 7.21
C ASN A 48 0.22 -17.64 6.74
N LEU A 49 1.15 -17.10 7.53
CA LEU A 49 1.92 -15.91 7.18
C LEU A 49 3.17 -16.33 6.41
N ASN A 50 3.39 -15.70 5.26
CA ASN A 50 4.60 -15.84 4.46
C ASN A 50 5.31 -14.49 4.38
N PHE A 51 6.63 -14.50 4.53
CA PHE A 51 7.42 -13.31 4.26
C PHE A 51 7.27 -12.91 2.79
N THR A 52 7.00 -11.63 2.56
CA THR A 52 6.94 -11.05 1.23
C THR A 52 8.34 -11.08 0.63
N ASP A 53 8.46 -11.54 -0.61
CA ASP A 53 9.73 -11.47 -1.34
C ASP A 53 10.14 -10.00 -1.47
N ILE A 54 11.35 -9.66 -1.02
CA ILE A 54 11.85 -8.28 -1.03
C ILE A 54 12.02 -7.74 -2.46
N ALA A 55 12.10 -8.60 -3.47
CA ALA A 55 12.08 -8.21 -4.87
C ALA A 55 10.69 -7.71 -5.34
N GLN A 56 9.61 -8.11 -4.65
CA GLN A 56 8.26 -7.65 -4.95
C GLN A 56 8.01 -6.29 -4.30
N ILE A 57 8.07 -5.24 -5.11
CA ILE A 57 7.84 -3.86 -4.66
C ILE A 57 6.44 -3.42 -5.03
N GLN A 58 5.59 -3.21 -4.03
CA GLN A 58 4.28 -2.60 -4.21
C GLN A 58 4.40 -1.08 -4.22
N ILE A 59 3.73 -0.45 -5.18
CA ILE A 59 3.77 0.99 -5.37
C ILE A 59 2.34 1.52 -5.49
N PHE A 60 2.02 2.53 -4.68
CA PHE A 60 0.79 3.29 -4.79
C PHE A 60 1.07 4.67 -5.37
N ASP A 61 0.42 5.01 -6.48
CA ASP A 61 0.48 6.34 -7.07
C ASP A 61 -0.61 7.23 -6.46
N THR A 62 -0.21 8.29 -5.75
CA THR A 62 -1.14 9.21 -5.08
C THR A 62 -1.89 10.15 -6.02
N LYS A 63 -1.46 10.29 -7.28
CA LYS A 63 -2.09 11.16 -8.28
C LYS A 63 -3.19 10.45 -9.04
N SER A 64 -2.92 9.21 -9.46
CA SER A 64 -3.90 8.37 -10.18
C SER A 64 -4.70 7.47 -9.26
N TYR A 65 -4.33 7.35 -7.98
CA TYR A 65 -4.95 6.47 -6.99
C TYR A 65 -4.92 5.00 -7.38
N THR A 66 -3.82 4.55 -8.00
CA THR A 66 -3.66 3.19 -8.51
C THR A 66 -2.48 2.46 -7.88
N TRP A 67 -2.64 1.15 -7.67
CA TRP A 67 -1.57 0.24 -7.31
C TRP A 67 -0.86 -0.34 -8.53
N SER A 68 0.43 -0.61 -8.37
CA SER A 68 1.22 -1.45 -9.27
C SER A 68 2.21 -2.29 -8.48
N THR A 69 2.65 -3.40 -9.06
CA THR A 69 3.72 -4.25 -8.50
C THR A 69 4.88 -4.27 -9.48
N LYS A 70 6.09 -4.11 -8.95
CA LYS A 70 7.35 -4.34 -9.66
C LYS A 70 7.98 -5.60 -9.09
N VAL A 71 8.46 -6.46 -9.98
CA VAL A 71 9.20 -7.69 -9.68
C VAL A 71 10.53 -7.68 -10.40
#